data_AF-A0A958XWY2-F1
#
_entry.id   AF-A0A958XWY2-F1
#
_cell.length_a   1.000
_cell.length_b   1.000
_cell.length_c   1.000
_cell.angle_alpha   90.00
_cell.angle_beta   90.00
_cell.angle_gamma   90.00
#
_symmetry.space_group_name_H-M   'P 1'
#
loop_
_entity.id
_entity.type
_entity.pdbx_description
1 polymer ?
#
loop_
_entity_poly.entity_id
_entity_poly.type
_entity_poly.pdbx_seq_one_letter_code
_entity_poly.pdbx_strand_id
1 'polypeptide(L)'
;MKKLFATLYCLLFLGLLMAQELPAELNGYQFKTVKKANVTPVENQYKSGTCWVFSANSFFESELLRMGKAPVNLSEMYIVRAGYIERAINYVRRQGAAAFGQGAETHDVLNIVRKYGLVPYSAYTGFPEGQDKPVHGEMEAVLKAIVDAVIKNPNGKLSDQWLSAYEAALDAYMGKPPAKFTVDGKQYTPQTYFQSLGINLDDYVALSSYTHHPFYKLFILEVSDNWSNGLFYNVPVDELEQIADNAVEKGYSLVWATDVSEKTFSA
;
A
#
# COMPACT_ATOMS: atom_id res chain seq x y z
N MET A 1 -17.09 19.20 -55.49
CA MET A 1 -15.81 18.46 -55.62
C MET A 1 -14.86 18.97 -54.55
N LYS A 2 -14.35 18.06 -53.70
CA LYS A 2 -13.00 18.02 -53.10
C LYS A 2 -12.52 19.30 -52.36
N LYS A 3 -12.01 19.31 -51.14
CA LYS A 3 -11.50 18.29 -50.21
C LYS A 3 -11.02 19.07 -48.96
N LEU A 4 -11.04 18.41 -47.81
CA LEU A 4 -10.09 18.51 -46.68
C LEU A 4 -9.74 19.91 -46.13
N PHE A 5 -10.08 20.16 -44.86
CA PHE A 5 -9.09 20.33 -43.78
C PHE A 5 -9.84 20.32 -42.44
N ALA A 6 -10.26 19.13 -42.03
CA ALA A 6 -10.54 18.83 -40.64
C ALA A 6 -9.35 18.01 -40.15
N THR A 7 -8.38 18.62 -39.48
CA THR A 7 -7.35 17.86 -38.77
C THR A 7 -6.73 18.70 -37.65
N LEU A 8 -6.76 18.10 -36.46
CA LEU A 8 -5.76 18.21 -35.40
C LEU A 8 -5.78 19.46 -34.50
N TYR A 9 -6.64 19.42 -33.47
CA TYR A 9 -6.26 19.87 -32.12
C TYR A 9 -6.86 18.91 -31.08
N CYS A 10 -6.49 17.63 -31.16
CA CYS A 10 -6.43 16.78 -29.97
C CYS A 10 -4.94 16.69 -29.60
N LEU A 11 -4.43 17.75 -28.98
CA LEU A 11 -3.25 17.64 -28.15
C LEU A 11 -3.65 16.77 -26.96
N LEU A 12 -3.35 15.49 -27.08
CA LEU A 12 -3.23 14.57 -25.96
C LEU A 12 -2.42 15.26 -24.87
N PHE A 13 -3.09 15.65 -23.79
CA PHE A 13 -2.44 15.79 -22.49
C PHE A 13 -2.06 14.37 -22.04
N LEU A 14 -1.01 13.82 -22.66
CA LEU A 14 -0.23 12.77 -22.05
C LEU A 14 0.48 13.43 -20.87
N GLY A 15 -0.17 13.40 -19.70
CA GLY A 15 0.49 13.70 -18.44
C GLY A 15 1.72 12.81 -18.35
N LEU A 16 2.90 13.41 -18.56
CA LEU A 16 4.18 12.76 -18.38
C LEU A 16 4.33 12.47 -16.88
N LEU A 17 3.91 11.27 -16.46
CA LEU A 17 4.31 10.65 -15.20
C LEU A 17 5.79 10.26 -15.32
N MET A 18 6.66 11.27 -15.39
CA MET A 18 8.10 11.07 -15.36
C MET A 18 8.51 11.01 -13.89
N ALA A 19 9.07 9.87 -13.47
CA ALA A 19 9.66 9.73 -12.15
C ALA A 19 10.80 10.75 -11.95
N GLN A 20 10.95 11.22 -10.72
CA GLN A 20 12.01 12.15 -10.37
C GLN A 20 13.38 11.47 -10.51
N GLU A 21 14.31 12.11 -11.22
CA GLU A 21 15.71 11.67 -11.25
C GLU A 21 16.38 12.01 -9.92
N LEU A 22 17.19 11.07 -9.40
CA LEU A 22 17.97 11.31 -8.20
C LEU A 22 19.05 12.36 -8.54
N PRO A 23 19.21 13.44 -7.76
CA PRO A 23 20.26 14.41 -8.03
C PRO A 23 21.63 13.74 -7.94
N ALA A 24 22.53 14.08 -8.88
CA ALA A 24 23.90 13.54 -8.91
C ALA A 24 24.73 13.98 -7.68
N GLU A 25 24.30 15.03 -7.00
CA GLU A 25 24.88 15.51 -5.75
C GLU A 25 23.76 15.73 -4.71
N LEU A 26 23.93 15.16 -3.52
CA LEU A 26 23.00 15.34 -2.40
C LEU A 26 23.79 15.36 -1.09
N ASN A 27 23.63 16.40 -0.28
CA ASN A 27 24.30 16.57 1.02
C ASN A 27 25.84 16.38 0.96
N GLY A 28 26.49 16.80 -0.13
CA GLY A 28 27.93 16.67 -0.34
C GLY A 28 28.40 15.28 -0.82
N TYR A 29 27.48 14.33 -0.99
CA TYR A 29 27.75 13.04 -1.60
C TYR A 29 27.53 13.11 -3.11
N GLN A 30 28.39 12.43 -3.87
CA GLN A 30 28.25 12.28 -5.32
C GLN A 30 27.73 10.89 -5.66
N PHE A 31 26.60 10.82 -6.34
CA PHE A 31 25.95 9.57 -6.71
C PHE A 31 26.02 9.36 -8.23
N LYS A 32 26.39 8.14 -8.62
CA LYS A 32 26.31 7.68 -10.00
C LYS A 32 25.40 6.45 -10.05
N THR A 33 24.28 6.59 -10.74
CA THR A 33 23.35 5.47 -10.97
C THR A 33 24.03 4.38 -11.80
N VAL A 34 24.14 3.18 -11.24
CA VAL A 34 24.63 1.98 -11.96
C VAL A 34 23.46 1.26 -12.63
N LYS A 35 22.36 1.07 -11.90
CA LYS A 35 21.14 0.43 -12.35
C LYS A 35 19.95 1.04 -11.60
N LYS A 36 18.80 1.16 -12.26
CA LYS A 36 17.55 1.67 -11.68
C LYS A 36 16.37 0.95 -12.34
N ALA A 37 15.41 0.51 -11.54
CA ALA A 37 14.12 0.00 -12.03
C ALA A 37 13.21 1.16 -12.48
N ASN A 38 12.26 0.88 -13.37
CA ASN A 38 11.24 1.87 -13.72
C ASN A 38 10.31 2.09 -12.52
N VAL A 39 10.04 3.35 -12.19
CA VAL A 39 9.23 3.75 -11.04
C VAL A 39 8.26 4.87 -11.45
N THR A 40 7.18 5.03 -10.69
CA THR A 40 6.23 6.14 -10.78
C THR A 40 6.73 7.38 -9.99
N PRO A 41 6.06 8.54 -10.10
CA PRO A 41 6.39 9.72 -9.30
C PRO A 41 6.37 9.47 -7.79
N VAL A 42 7.11 10.29 -7.04
CA VAL A 42 7.19 10.18 -5.58
C VAL A 42 5.88 10.63 -4.94
N GLU A 43 5.33 9.78 -4.08
CA GLU A 43 4.09 10.04 -3.32
C GLU A 43 4.39 10.51 -1.87
N ASN A 44 3.37 11.02 -1.16
CA ASN A 44 3.54 11.63 0.17
C ASN A 44 2.50 11.16 1.19
N GLN A 45 2.91 10.26 2.09
CA GLN A 45 2.08 9.75 3.20
C GLN A 45 1.85 10.75 4.34
N TYR A 46 2.46 11.93 4.29
CA TYR A 46 2.28 13.04 5.20
C TYR A 46 2.14 12.64 6.69
N LYS A 47 1.09 13.08 7.37
CA LYS A 47 0.86 12.84 8.80
C LYS A 47 0.08 11.53 9.03
N SER A 48 0.64 10.44 8.51
CA SER A 48 0.12 9.10 8.71
C SER A 48 1.23 8.03 8.72
N GLY A 49 1.02 6.95 9.46
CA GLY A 49 1.86 5.76 9.50
C GLY A 49 1.44 4.73 8.45
N THR A 50 1.32 5.15 7.20
CA THR A 50 0.78 4.32 6.10
C THR A 50 1.83 3.92 5.05
N CYS A 51 3.13 4.06 5.39
CA CYS A 51 4.26 3.71 4.52
C CYS A 51 4.12 2.33 3.87
N TRP A 52 3.58 1.35 4.60
CA TRP A 52 3.34 -0.02 4.14
C TRP A 52 2.45 -0.11 2.90
N VAL A 53 1.49 0.80 2.71
CA VAL A 53 0.68 0.86 1.49
C VAL A 53 1.39 1.65 0.40
N PHE A 54 1.97 2.80 0.74
CA PHE A 54 2.68 3.64 -0.23
C PHE A 54 3.84 2.88 -0.89
N SER A 55 4.61 2.11 -0.11
CA SER A 55 5.71 1.29 -0.62
C SER A 55 5.21 0.10 -1.45
N ALA A 56 4.14 -0.57 -1.01
CA ALA A 56 3.54 -1.68 -1.76
C ALA A 56 2.90 -1.23 -3.08
N ASN A 57 2.19 -0.10 -3.09
CA ASN A 57 1.63 0.49 -4.31
C ASN A 57 2.75 0.91 -5.26
N SER A 58 3.77 1.61 -4.78
CA SER A 58 4.95 1.97 -5.59
C SER A 58 5.61 0.73 -6.21
N PHE A 59 5.67 -0.37 -5.45
CA PHE A 59 6.17 -1.65 -5.95
C PHE A 59 5.26 -2.25 -7.02
N PHE A 60 3.94 -2.33 -6.80
CA PHE A 60 2.99 -2.83 -7.80
C PHE A 60 2.99 -1.98 -9.08
N GLU A 61 3.09 -0.67 -8.96
CA GLU A 61 3.19 0.25 -10.09
C GLU A 61 4.49 0.02 -10.87
N SER A 62 5.61 -0.16 -10.17
CA SER A 62 6.88 -0.53 -10.78
C SER A 62 6.83 -1.89 -11.48
N GLU A 63 6.15 -2.88 -10.89
CA GLU A 63 5.92 -4.19 -11.51
C GLU A 63 5.07 -4.08 -12.78
N LEU A 64 4.03 -3.23 -12.77
CA LEU A 64 3.23 -2.97 -13.96
C LEU A 64 4.08 -2.34 -15.08
N LEU A 65 4.94 -1.37 -14.76
CA LEU A 65 5.89 -0.80 -15.71
C LEU A 65 6.85 -1.87 -16.25
N ARG A 66 7.40 -2.74 -15.38
CA ARG A 66 8.27 -3.87 -15.77
C ARG A 66 7.55 -4.85 -16.70
N MET A 67 6.25 -5.07 -16.49
CA MET A 67 5.39 -5.89 -17.34
C MET A 67 4.94 -5.20 -18.63
N GLY A 68 5.43 -3.99 -18.92
CA GLY A 68 5.10 -3.22 -20.13
C GLY A 68 3.69 -2.63 -20.13
N LYS A 69 3.06 -2.48 -18.95
CA LYS A 69 1.75 -1.84 -18.80
C LYS A 69 1.92 -0.31 -18.76
N ALA A 70 0.82 0.39 -19.02
CA ALA A 70 0.78 1.84 -18.84
C ALA A 70 0.99 2.21 -17.35
N PRO A 71 1.59 3.37 -17.05
CA PRO A 71 1.67 3.87 -15.68
C PRO A 71 0.28 3.98 -15.06
N VAL A 72 0.14 3.56 -13.80
CA VAL A 72 -1.07 3.71 -13.00
C VAL A 72 -0.72 4.42 -11.71
N ASN A 73 -1.70 5.12 -11.13
CA ASN A 73 -1.61 5.64 -9.76
C ASN A 73 -2.72 4.96 -8.95
N LEU A 74 -2.34 4.08 -8.04
CA LEU A 74 -3.23 3.28 -7.20
C LEU A 74 -3.65 4.07 -5.97
N SER A 75 -4.89 3.91 -5.52
CA SER A 75 -5.35 4.58 -4.29
C SER A 75 -4.79 3.88 -3.05
N GLU A 76 -3.87 4.51 -2.33
CA GLU A 76 -3.40 4.03 -1.03
C GLU A 76 -4.55 3.99 -0.03
N MET A 77 -5.37 5.05 -0.01
CA MET A 77 -6.43 5.19 0.98
C MET A 77 -7.51 4.12 0.87
N TYR A 78 -7.70 3.53 -0.32
CA TYR A 78 -8.60 2.39 -0.49
C TYR A 78 -8.12 1.18 0.32
N ILE A 79 -6.82 0.88 0.26
CA ILE A 79 -6.19 -0.22 0.99
C ILE A 79 -6.06 0.12 2.48
N VAL A 80 -5.68 1.35 2.83
CA VAL A 80 -5.62 1.80 4.24
C VAL A 80 -6.98 1.64 4.92
N ARG A 81 -8.07 2.10 4.27
CA ARG A 81 -9.43 1.96 4.83
C ARG A 81 -9.79 0.49 5.08
N ALA A 82 -9.52 -0.39 4.10
CA ALA A 82 -9.76 -1.81 4.26
C ALA A 82 -8.87 -2.46 5.34
N GLY A 83 -7.63 -1.98 5.49
CA GLY A 83 -6.71 -2.39 6.55
C GLY A 83 -7.23 -2.05 7.95
N TYR A 84 -7.80 -0.86 8.16
CA TYR A 84 -8.45 -0.51 9.43
C TYR A 84 -9.60 -1.46 9.77
N ILE A 85 -10.40 -1.86 8.77
CA ILE A 85 -11.50 -2.83 8.96
C ILE A 85 -10.96 -4.21 9.39
N GLU A 86 -10.01 -4.78 8.66
CA GLU A 86 -9.43 -6.09 9.01
C GLU A 86 -8.74 -6.06 10.37
N ARG A 87 -8.05 -4.96 10.68
CA ARG A 87 -7.39 -4.78 11.98
C ARG A 87 -8.39 -4.68 13.12
N ALA A 88 -9.49 -3.93 12.95
CA ALA A 88 -10.55 -3.86 13.94
C ALA A 88 -11.16 -5.23 14.22
N ILE A 89 -11.43 -6.02 13.18
CA ILE A 89 -11.92 -7.40 13.30
C ILE A 89 -10.91 -8.26 14.07
N ASN A 90 -9.62 -8.20 13.72
CA ASN A 90 -8.58 -8.96 14.41
C ASN A 90 -8.43 -8.54 15.88
N TYR A 91 -8.42 -7.24 16.16
CA TYR A 91 -8.34 -6.66 17.50
C TYR A 91 -9.49 -7.12 18.39
N VAL A 92 -10.74 -7.02 17.90
CA VAL A 92 -11.94 -7.45 18.63
C VAL A 92 -11.91 -8.96 18.87
N ARG A 93 -11.57 -9.77 17.85
CA ARG A 93 -11.47 -11.23 17.99
C ARG A 93 -10.41 -11.66 19.01
N ARG A 94 -9.30 -10.93 19.07
CA ARG A 94 -8.22 -11.17 20.05
C ARG A 94 -8.42 -10.38 21.35
N GLN A 95 -9.61 -9.85 21.60
CA GLN A 95 -9.98 -9.19 22.86
C GLN A 95 -9.00 -8.09 23.25
N GLY A 96 -8.51 -7.36 22.25
CA GLY A 96 -7.56 -6.26 22.41
C GLY A 96 -6.09 -6.66 22.54
N ALA A 97 -5.75 -7.95 22.40
CA ALA A 97 -4.38 -8.45 22.49
C ALA A 97 -3.58 -8.34 21.18
N ALA A 98 -4.23 -8.00 20.05
CA ALA A 98 -3.52 -7.63 18.82
C ALA A 98 -3.12 -6.14 18.88
N ALA A 99 -2.09 -5.75 18.12
CA ALA A 99 -1.79 -4.33 17.93
C ALA A 99 -2.93 -3.64 17.17
N PHE A 100 -3.25 -2.41 17.59
CA PHE A 100 -4.14 -1.52 16.85
C PHE A 100 -3.43 -0.19 16.66
N GLY A 101 -3.08 0.12 15.41
CA GLY A 101 -2.39 1.34 15.02
C GLY A 101 -2.45 1.54 13.51
N GLN A 102 -1.71 2.52 12.98
CA GLN A 102 -1.69 2.81 11.54
C GLN A 102 -0.79 1.88 10.72
N GLY A 103 0.31 1.41 11.33
CA GLY A 103 1.36 0.64 10.65
C GLY A 103 1.01 -0.82 10.42
N ALA A 104 1.44 -1.40 9.32
CA ALA A 104 1.16 -2.79 8.92
C ALA A 104 2.35 -3.34 8.13
N GLU A 105 2.28 -4.61 7.76
CA GLU A 105 3.30 -5.23 6.92
C GLU A 105 2.84 -5.38 5.47
N THR A 106 3.78 -5.51 4.54
CA THR A 106 3.48 -5.59 3.10
C THR A 106 2.53 -6.76 2.77
N HIS A 107 2.64 -7.89 3.47
CA HIS A 107 1.74 -9.03 3.26
C HIS A 107 0.28 -8.70 3.63
N ASP A 108 0.03 -7.72 4.51
CA ASP A 108 -1.31 -7.22 4.78
C ASP A 108 -1.91 -6.58 3.53
N VAL A 109 -1.12 -5.81 2.77
CA VAL A 109 -1.55 -5.25 1.48
C VAL A 109 -1.97 -6.36 0.53
N LEU A 110 -1.17 -7.42 0.40
CA LEU A 110 -1.49 -8.55 -0.48
C LEU A 110 -2.80 -9.23 -0.04
N ASN A 111 -2.99 -9.44 1.27
CA ASN A 111 -4.21 -10.01 1.82
C ASN A 111 -5.44 -9.12 1.57
N ILE A 112 -5.28 -7.81 1.76
CA ILE A 112 -6.33 -6.80 1.51
C ILE A 112 -6.67 -6.75 0.02
N VAL A 113 -5.68 -6.66 -0.87
CA VAL A 113 -5.92 -6.64 -2.33
C VAL A 113 -6.61 -7.92 -2.78
N ARG A 114 -6.23 -9.08 -2.25
CA ARG A 114 -6.90 -10.35 -2.56
C ARG A 114 -8.40 -10.30 -2.19
N LYS A 115 -8.74 -9.70 -1.05
CA LYS A 115 -10.12 -9.63 -0.53
C LYS A 115 -10.94 -8.49 -1.15
N TYR A 116 -10.35 -7.31 -1.32
CA TYR A 116 -11.05 -6.07 -1.66
C TYR A 116 -10.78 -5.59 -3.09
N GLY A 117 -9.67 -6.00 -3.72
CA GLY A 117 -9.21 -5.52 -5.01
C GLY A 117 -8.42 -4.23 -4.90
N LEU A 118 -8.34 -3.48 -6.01
CA LEU A 118 -7.65 -2.20 -6.11
C LEU A 118 -8.54 -1.18 -6.81
N VAL A 119 -8.28 0.10 -6.60
CA VAL A 119 -8.88 1.20 -7.35
C VAL A 119 -7.80 2.21 -7.72
N PRO A 120 -7.93 2.93 -8.84
CA PRO A 120 -7.03 4.05 -9.12
C PRO A 120 -7.32 5.20 -8.16
N TYR A 121 -6.31 6.03 -7.88
CA TYR A 121 -6.43 7.24 -7.07
C TYR A 121 -7.57 8.15 -7.56
N SER A 122 -7.75 8.27 -8.88
CA SER A 122 -8.82 9.06 -9.51
C SER A 122 -10.24 8.60 -9.17
N ALA A 123 -10.43 7.33 -8.77
CA ALA A 123 -11.73 6.81 -8.35
C ALA A 123 -11.99 7.01 -6.86
N TYR A 124 -10.94 7.09 -6.04
CA TYR A 124 -11.05 7.23 -4.60
C TYR A 124 -9.77 7.86 -4.03
N THR A 125 -9.83 9.15 -3.68
CA THR A 125 -8.71 9.83 -3.00
C THR A 125 -8.65 9.43 -1.52
N GLY A 126 -9.80 9.13 -0.93
CA GLY A 126 -9.95 8.82 0.49
C GLY A 126 -9.74 10.02 1.43
N PHE A 127 -9.78 11.24 0.89
CA PHE A 127 -9.59 12.48 1.65
C PHE A 127 -10.90 13.25 1.81
N PRO A 128 -11.13 13.90 2.97
CA PRO A 128 -12.23 14.82 3.13
C PRO A 128 -12.06 16.06 2.25
N GLU A 129 -13.15 16.81 2.04
CA GLU A 129 -13.13 18.06 1.26
C GLU A 129 -12.10 19.05 1.83
N GLY A 130 -11.27 19.63 0.96
CA GLY A 130 -10.21 20.58 1.34
C GLY A 130 -8.91 19.94 1.83
N GLN A 131 -8.80 18.60 1.84
CA GLN A 131 -7.59 17.87 2.19
C GLN A 131 -7.00 17.14 0.97
N ASP A 132 -5.69 17.24 0.80
CA ASP A 132 -4.96 16.64 -0.35
C ASP A 132 -3.92 15.59 0.07
N LYS A 133 -3.74 15.39 1.39
CA LYS A 133 -2.77 14.46 1.99
C LYS A 133 -3.36 13.79 3.23
N PRO A 134 -2.95 12.57 3.58
CA PRO A 134 -3.49 11.86 4.74
C PRO A 134 -3.07 12.51 6.08
N VAL A 135 -4.04 12.63 6.99
CA VAL A 135 -3.86 13.09 8.37
C VAL A 135 -4.72 12.19 9.26
N HIS A 136 -4.10 11.19 9.89
CA HIS A 136 -4.85 10.07 10.49
C HIS A 136 -4.87 10.04 12.02
N GLY A 137 -4.18 10.96 12.70
CA GLY A 137 -4.04 10.92 14.16
C GLY A 137 -5.38 10.92 14.92
N GLU A 138 -6.29 11.84 14.59
CA GLU A 138 -7.63 11.89 15.21
C GLU A 138 -8.46 10.66 14.84
N MET A 139 -8.49 10.32 13.54
CA MET A 139 -9.22 9.16 13.03
C MET A 139 -8.81 7.87 13.76
N GLU A 140 -7.51 7.57 13.86
CA GLU A 140 -7.01 6.38 14.56
C GLU A 140 -7.46 6.36 16.01
N ALA A 141 -7.34 7.48 16.74
CA ALA A 141 -7.74 7.57 18.15
C ALA A 141 -9.23 7.29 18.34
N VAL A 142 -10.08 7.85 17.47
CA VAL A 142 -11.52 7.60 17.49
C VAL A 142 -11.84 6.15 17.17
N LEU A 143 -11.24 5.59 16.12
CA LEU A 143 -11.44 4.20 15.72
C LEU A 143 -10.98 3.22 16.82
N LYS A 144 -9.85 3.51 17.49
CA LYS A 144 -9.37 2.73 18.64
C LYS A 144 -10.37 2.76 19.79
N ALA A 145 -10.89 3.93 20.13
CA ALA A 145 -11.89 4.06 21.19
C ALA A 145 -13.17 3.28 20.90
N ILE A 146 -13.60 3.21 19.63
CA ILE A 146 -14.74 2.38 19.22
C ILE A 146 -14.46 0.90 19.51
N VAL A 147 -13.33 0.36 19.02
CA VAL A 147 -13.04 -1.07 19.23
C VAL A 147 -12.80 -1.41 20.71
N ASP A 148 -12.26 -0.48 21.50
CA ASP A 148 -12.11 -0.63 22.95
C ASP A 148 -13.46 -0.70 23.67
N ALA A 149 -14.41 0.15 23.28
CA ALA A 149 -15.77 0.09 23.81
C ALA A 149 -16.47 -1.22 23.40
N VAL A 150 -16.23 -1.68 22.17
CA VAL A 150 -16.77 -2.94 21.64
C VAL A 150 -16.25 -4.14 22.43
N ILE A 151 -14.95 -4.22 22.75
CA ILE A 151 -14.42 -5.35 23.54
C ILE A 151 -14.86 -5.30 25.01
N LYS A 152 -15.03 -4.10 25.59
CA LYS A 152 -15.54 -3.96 26.98
C LYS A 152 -16.92 -4.58 27.13
N ASN A 153 -17.75 -4.50 26.08
CA ASN A 153 -19.01 -5.22 25.91
C ASN A 153 -19.81 -5.43 27.21
N PRO A 154 -20.35 -4.36 27.83
CA PRO A 154 -21.09 -4.49 29.10
C PRO A 154 -22.34 -5.38 28.98
N ASN A 155 -22.84 -5.58 27.77
CA ASN A 155 -23.99 -6.44 27.48
C ASN A 155 -23.62 -7.93 27.45
N GLY A 156 -22.33 -8.29 27.56
CA GLY A 156 -21.85 -9.68 27.54
C GLY A 156 -21.96 -10.39 26.19
N LYS A 157 -22.52 -9.74 25.16
CA LYS A 157 -22.66 -10.27 23.80
C LYS A 157 -22.38 -9.20 22.75
N LEU A 158 -21.49 -9.52 21.83
CA LEU A 158 -21.16 -8.66 20.70
C LEU A 158 -22.40 -8.45 19.83
N SER A 159 -22.73 -7.19 19.54
CA SER A 159 -23.87 -6.81 18.71
C SER A 159 -23.52 -6.97 17.24
N ASP A 160 -24.44 -7.43 16.39
CA ASP A 160 -24.19 -7.55 14.94
C ASP A 160 -23.99 -6.19 14.24
N GLN A 161 -24.19 -5.07 14.94
CA GLN A 161 -24.09 -3.70 14.42
C GLN A 161 -22.70 -3.07 14.63
N TRP A 162 -21.84 -3.66 15.46
CA TRP A 162 -20.57 -3.02 15.86
C TRP A 162 -19.69 -2.68 14.66
N LEU A 163 -19.61 -3.59 13.68
CA LEU A 163 -18.77 -3.42 12.50
C LEU A 163 -19.33 -2.34 11.57
N SER A 164 -20.64 -2.31 11.35
CA SER A 164 -21.27 -1.24 10.55
C SER A 164 -21.12 0.14 11.19
N ALA A 165 -21.16 0.23 12.53
CA ALA A 165 -20.90 1.49 13.23
C ALA A 165 -19.44 1.93 13.07
N TYR A 166 -18.49 1.00 13.16
CA TYR A 166 -17.07 1.26 12.91
C TYR A 166 -16.81 1.71 11.47
N GLU A 167 -17.40 1.02 10.48
CA GLU A 167 -17.31 1.40 9.07
C GLU A 167 -17.93 2.77 8.78
N ALA A 168 -19.04 3.12 9.45
CA ALA A 168 -19.64 4.45 9.31
C ALA A 168 -18.73 5.56 9.86
N ALA A 169 -18.01 5.30 10.95
CA ALA A 169 -16.98 6.22 11.45
C ALA A 169 -15.84 6.38 10.43
N LEU A 170 -15.35 5.28 9.84
CA LEU A 170 -14.38 5.33 8.75
C LEU A 170 -14.88 6.14 7.54
N ASP A 171 -16.14 5.93 7.13
CA ASP A 171 -16.75 6.66 6.02
C ASP A 171 -16.83 8.17 6.30
N ALA A 172 -16.98 8.57 7.56
CA ALA A 172 -16.98 9.99 7.94
C ALA A 172 -15.60 10.65 7.76
N TYR A 173 -14.50 9.91 7.92
CA TYR A 173 -13.14 10.44 7.75
C TYR A 173 -12.60 10.30 6.33
N MET A 174 -12.88 9.17 5.68
CA MET A 174 -12.26 8.81 4.40
C MET A 174 -13.23 8.84 3.22
N GLY A 175 -14.52 9.07 3.47
CA GLY A 175 -15.56 8.88 2.48
C GLY A 175 -15.84 7.39 2.21
N LYS A 176 -16.92 7.13 1.49
CA LYS A 176 -17.32 5.77 1.13
C LYS A 176 -16.64 5.35 -0.19
N PRO A 177 -15.92 4.22 -0.22
CA PRO A 177 -15.32 3.73 -1.47
C PRO A 177 -16.38 3.43 -2.55
N PRO A 178 -16.07 3.70 -3.83
CA PRO A 178 -16.99 3.43 -4.92
C PRO A 178 -17.15 1.92 -5.13
N ALA A 179 -18.40 1.44 -5.22
CA ALA A 179 -18.67 0.06 -5.62
C ALA A 179 -18.35 -0.17 -7.11
N LYS A 180 -18.46 0.88 -7.92
CA LYS A 180 -18.14 0.90 -9.36
C LYS A 180 -17.55 2.25 -9.75
N PHE A 181 -16.62 2.23 -10.70
CA PHE A 181 -15.98 3.43 -11.25
C PHE A 181 -15.62 3.19 -12.72
N THR A 182 -15.25 4.24 -13.44
CA THR A 182 -14.91 4.17 -14.87
C THR A 182 -13.45 4.58 -15.07
N VAL A 183 -12.69 3.77 -15.81
CA VAL A 183 -11.32 4.06 -16.25
C VAL A 183 -11.28 3.86 -17.76
N ASP A 184 -10.82 4.87 -18.50
CA ASP A 184 -10.72 4.84 -19.97
C ASP A 184 -12.00 4.39 -20.68
N GLY A 185 -13.15 4.87 -20.19
CA GLY A 185 -14.47 4.54 -20.75
C GLY A 185 -15.00 3.14 -20.41
N LYS A 186 -14.26 2.32 -19.65
CA LYS A 186 -14.71 1.01 -19.17
C LYS A 186 -15.09 1.07 -17.70
N GLN A 187 -16.23 0.49 -17.36
CA GLN A 187 -16.70 0.36 -15.98
C GLN A 187 -16.03 -0.83 -15.28
N TYR A 188 -15.61 -0.61 -14.04
CA TYR A 188 -14.96 -1.60 -13.18
C TYR A 188 -15.62 -1.62 -11.79
N THR A 189 -15.57 -2.78 -11.14
CA THR A 189 -15.52 -2.91 -9.68
C THR A 189 -14.06 -2.98 -9.23
N PRO A 190 -13.73 -2.74 -7.94
CA PRO A 190 -12.37 -2.86 -7.43
C PRO A 190 -11.68 -4.20 -7.78
N GLN A 191 -12.42 -5.31 -7.67
CA GLN A 191 -11.92 -6.64 -8.01
C GLN A 191 -11.63 -6.80 -9.51
N THR A 192 -12.55 -6.35 -10.38
CA THR A 192 -12.32 -6.43 -11.83
C THR A 192 -11.21 -5.49 -12.31
N TYR A 193 -10.99 -4.36 -11.62
CA TYR A 193 -9.87 -3.47 -11.91
C TYR A 193 -8.54 -4.14 -11.55
N PHE A 194 -8.42 -4.68 -10.33
CA PHE A 194 -7.26 -5.47 -9.91
C PHE A 194 -6.95 -6.61 -10.90
N GLN A 195 -7.95 -7.41 -11.28
CA GLN A 195 -7.78 -8.47 -12.27
C GLN A 195 -7.27 -7.95 -13.62
N SER A 196 -7.72 -6.77 -14.05
CA SER A 196 -7.29 -6.17 -15.33
C SER A 196 -5.83 -5.72 -15.35
N LEU A 197 -5.24 -5.46 -14.18
CA LEU A 197 -3.82 -5.13 -14.04
C LEU A 197 -2.93 -6.33 -14.37
N GLY A 198 -3.44 -7.56 -14.18
CA GLY A 198 -2.72 -8.80 -14.48
C GLY A 198 -1.64 -9.15 -13.45
N ILE A 199 -1.67 -8.52 -12.28
CA ILE A 199 -0.80 -8.88 -11.14
C ILE A 199 -1.29 -10.19 -10.53
N ASN A 200 -0.40 -11.17 -10.42
CA ASN A 200 -0.62 -12.36 -9.61
C ASN A 200 0.04 -12.18 -8.25
N LEU A 201 -0.74 -12.15 -7.17
CA LEU A 201 -0.20 -11.92 -5.82
C LEU A 201 0.65 -13.09 -5.32
N ASP A 202 0.49 -14.28 -5.90
CA ASP A 202 1.24 -15.47 -5.50
C ASP A 202 2.66 -15.50 -6.12
N ASP A 203 2.99 -14.55 -7.00
CA ASP A 203 4.34 -14.40 -7.57
C ASP A 203 5.31 -13.67 -6.62
N TYR A 204 4.81 -13.13 -5.51
CA TYR A 204 5.59 -12.33 -4.55
C TYR A 204 5.82 -13.09 -3.24
N VAL A 205 7.02 -12.93 -2.69
CA VAL A 205 7.43 -13.56 -1.42
C VAL A 205 8.02 -12.52 -0.47
N ALA A 206 7.78 -12.71 0.83
CA ALA A 206 8.41 -11.92 1.87
C ALA A 206 9.66 -12.66 2.40
N LEU A 207 10.79 -11.97 2.45
CA LEU A 207 12.07 -12.51 2.89
C LEU A 207 12.55 -11.80 4.16
N SER A 208 13.30 -12.51 4.99
CA SER A 208 13.90 -11.98 6.21
C SER A 208 15.22 -12.72 6.52
N SER A 209 15.98 -12.24 7.50
CA SER A 209 17.25 -12.85 7.92
C SER A 209 17.45 -12.71 9.42
N TYR A 210 17.12 -13.76 10.18
CA TYR A 210 17.31 -13.84 11.63
C TYR A 210 17.79 -15.21 12.09
N THR A 211 18.48 -15.27 13.22
CA THR A 211 19.09 -16.50 13.76
C THR A 211 18.27 -17.17 14.86
N HIS A 212 17.21 -16.55 15.37
CA HIS A 212 16.31 -17.16 16.38
C HIS A 212 15.34 -18.19 15.79
N HIS A 213 15.25 -18.24 14.46
CA HIS A 213 14.55 -19.29 13.71
C HIS A 213 15.50 -19.97 12.73
N PRO A 214 15.25 -21.24 12.35
CA PRO A 214 16.06 -21.91 11.33
C PRO A 214 16.01 -21.18 9.99
N PHE A 215 17.14 -21.12 9.28
CA PHE A 215 17.17 -20.69 7.88
C PHE A 215 16.42 -21.69 6.98
N TYR A 216 15.96 -21.19 5.84
CA TYR A 216 15.18 -21.89 4.82
C TYR A 216 13.83 -22.42 5.32
N LYS A 217 13.29 -21.77 6.35
CA LYS A 217 11.96 -22.02 6.90
C LYS A 217 11.15 -20.74 6.92
N LEU A 218 9.84 -20.92 6.86
CA LEU A 218 8.87 -19.85 7.09
C LEU A 218 8.69 -19.67 8.59
N PHE A 219 8.63 -18.42 9.03
CA PHE A 219 8.24 -18.06 10.39
C PHE A 219 7.44 -16.76 10.40
N ILE A 220 6.74 -16.51 11.50
CA ILE A 220 6.02 -15.24 11.73
C ILE A 220 7.03 -14.26 12.31
N LEU A 221 7.31 -13.17 11.62
CA LEU A 221 8.15 -12.10 12.16
C LEU A 221 7.43 -11.46 13.35
N GLU A 222 8.01 -11.52 14.54
CA GLU A 222 7.35 -11.15 15.80
C GLU A 222 7.38 -9.64 16.10
N VAL A 223 6.76 -8.85 15.23
CA VAL A 223 6.60 -7.39 15.38
C VAL A 223 5.14 -6.99 15.49
N SER A 224 4.85 -5.85 16.13
CA SER A 224 3.48 -5.37 16.36
C SER A 224 2.69 -5.18 15.07
N ASP A 225 3.35 -4.70 14.02
CA ASP A 225 2.73 -4.40 12.74
C ASP A 225 2.44 -5.66 11.92
N ASN A 226 3.00 -6.82 12.28
CA ASN A 226 2.61 -8.13 11.76
C ASN A 226 1.35 -8.67 12.47
N TRP A 227 0.30 -7.85 12.55
CA TRP A 227 -0.92 -8.17 13.29
C TRP A 227 -1.71 -9.33 12.65
N SER A 228 -1.53 -9.59 11.35
CA SER A 228 -2.17 -10.70 10.63
C SER A 228 -1.36 -12.00 10.64
N ASN A 229 -0.18 -12.01 11.29
CA ASN A 229 0.72 -13.15 11.40
C ASN A 229 1.21 -13.67 10.02
N GLY A 230 1.57 -12.78 9.10
CA GLY A 230 2.19 -13.16 7.84
C GLY A 230 3.54 -13.84 8.01
N LEU A 231 3.84 -14.73 7.07
CA LEU A 231 5.05 -15.56 7.07
C LEU A 231 6.14 -14.93 6.22
N PHE A 232 7.37 -15.04 6.69
CA PHE A 232 8.59 -14.61 5.99
C PHE A 232 9.50 -15.83 5.79
N TYR A 233 10.07 -15.97 4.60
CA TYR A 233 11.14 -16.93 4.37
C TYR A 233 12.42 -16.40 5.02
N ASN A 234 13.01 -17.21 5.89
CA ASN A 234 14.25 -16.86 6.57
C ASN A 234 15.46 -17.34 5.76
N VAL A 235 16.38 -16.44 5.41
CA VAL A 235 17.62 -16.75 4.68
C VAL A 235 18.84 -16.13 5.38
N PRO A 236 20.06 -16.64 5.18
CA PRO A 236 21.28 -15.96 5.65
C PRO A 236 21.40 -14.54 5.08
N VAL A 237 22.02 -13.62 5.83
CA VAL A 237 22.14 -12.21 5.43
C VAL A 237 22.87 -12.04 4.09
N ASP A 238 23.96 -12.79 3.86
CA ASP A 238 24.70 -12.76 2.60
C ASP A 238 23.83 -13.17 1.40
N GLU A 239 22.85 -14.07 1.60
CA GLU A 239 21.91 -14.46 0.56
C GLU A 239 20.82 -13.42 0.36
N LEU A 240 20.34 -12.79 1.43
CA LEU A 240 19.37 -11.69 1.34
C LEU A 240 19.92 -10.52 0.52
N GLU A 241 21.18 -10.16 0.75
CA GLU A 241 21.91 -9.14 -0.03
C GLU A 241 22.02 -9.55 -1.51
N GLN A 242 22.47 -10.79 -1.79
CA GLN A 242 22.57 -11.30 -3.16
C GLN A 242 21.21 -11.32 -3.89
N ILE A 243 20.13 -11.64 -3.18
CA ILE A 243 18.77 -11.61 -3.76
C ILE A 243 18.39 -10.19 -4.15
N ALA A 244 18.68 -9.20 -3.30
CA ALA A 244 18.39 -7.80 -3.58
C ALA A 244 19.17 -7.29 -4.79
N ASP A 245 20.48 -7.57 -4.86
CA ASP A 245 21.33 -7.20 -6.00
C ASP A 245 20.83 -7.83 -7.30
N ASN A 246 20.59 -9.15 -7.29
CA ASN A 246 20.10 -9.87 -8.47
C ASN A 246 18.72 -9.38 -8.92
N ALA A 247 17.83 -8.98 -8.01
CA ALA A 247 16.53 -8.40 -8.35
C ALA A 247 16.70 -7.10 -9.15
N VAL A 248 17.52 -6.17 -8.64
CA VAL A 248 17.78 -4.87 -9.29
C VAL A 248 18.50 -5.04 -10.63
N GLU A 249 19.50 -5.92 -10.71
CA GLU A 249 20.21 -6.23 -11.96
C GLU A 249 19.25 -6.71 -13.06
N LYS A 250 18.28 -7.54 -12.68
CA LYS A 250 17.23 -8.07 -13.56
C LYS A 250 16.06 -7.11 -13.79
N GLY A 251 16.11 -5.91 -13.22
CA GLY A 251 15.12 -4.85 -13.44
C GLY A 251 13.86 -4.96 -12.60
N TYR A 252 13.88 -5.76 -11.52
CA TYR A 252 12.84 -5.76 -10.49
C TYR A 252 13.12 -4.64 -9.47
N SER A 253 12.05 -4.08 -8.89
CA SER A 253 12.14 -3.28 -7.67
C SER A 253 11.92 -4.18 -6.44
N LEU A 254 12.03 -3.60 -5.24
CA LEU A 254 11.85 -4.30 -3.96
C LEU A 254 10.98 -3.46 -3.05
N VAL A 255 10.12 -4.10 -2.25
CA VAL A 255 9.57 -3.46 -1.04
C VAL A 255 10.58 -3.66 0.08
N TRP A 256 11.10 -2.57 0.62
CA TRP A 256 12.12 -2.60 1.67
C TRP A 256 11.54 -2.07 2.98
N ALA A 257 11.48 -2.94 3.99
CA ALA A 257 11.13 -2.61 5.36
C ALA A 257 12.40 -2.59 6.20
N THR A 258 12.66 -1.47 6.89
CA THR A 258 13.85 -1.27 7.71
C THR A 258 13.55 -0.34 8.87
N ASP A 259 14.32 -0.48 9.95
CA ASP A 259 14.42 0.58 10.96
C ASP A 259 15.09 1.81 10.34
N VAL A 260 14.50 2.98 10.56
CA VAL A 260 14.97 4.29 10.07
C VAL A 260 15.22 5.28 11.21
N SER A 261 15.20 4.81 12.46
CA SER A 261 15.38 5.62 13.68
C SER A 261 16.84 5.89 14.04
N GLU A 262 17.76 5.56 13.13
CA GLU A 262 19.18 5.79 13.28
C GLU A 262 19.57 7.25 13.01
N LYS A 263 20.55 7.77 13.76
CA LYS A 263 21.03 9.16 13.64
C LYS A 263 21.57 9.51 12.24
N THR A 264 21.97 8.49 11.49
CA THR A 264 22.53 8.62 10.13
C THR A 264 21.45 8.68 9.05
N PHE A 265 20.18 8.45 9.40
CA PHE A 265 19.06 8.53 8.49
C PHE A 265 18.28 9.84 8.69
N SER A 266 18.01 10.54 7.59
CA SER A 266 17.14 11.72 7.57
C SER A 266 15.92 11.39 6.73
N ALA A 267 14.78 11.25 7.39
CA ALA A 267 13.46 11.08 6.77
C ALA A 267 12.92 12.41 6.21
#